data_AF-A0A397Z5I5-F1
#
_entry.id   AF-A0A397Z5I5-F1
#
_cell.length_a   1.000
_cell.length_b   1.000
_cell.length_c   1.000
_cell.angle_alpha   90.00
_cell.angle_beta   90.00
_cell.angle_gamma   90.00
#
_symmetry.space_group_name_H-M   'P 1'
#
loop_
_entity.id
_entity.type
_entity.pdbx_description
1 polymer ?
#
loop_
_entity_poly.entity_id
_entity_poly.type
_entity_poly.pdbx_seq_one_letter_code
_entity_poly.pdbx_strand_id
1 'polypeptide(L)'
;MACCLWGKYAEQLEEHLQKSNDSNVVCLIRFAKIGFYKGDVQVTNAFDASLIQFDPEFPETLALKLRVSNDEYALALTDTKREKRLRKDHTVHWNNVEIKSISEIMMAPVEEGCKIICLIECMDTDWSWFYFGHNSCKSKALILKSKEGGILFSNEKPLFWCTSCHATVTSVAPKYKLHMFVKDDTSTCKLMMLDSVRKLIVGCEAEELWDGSYDEIEDPAYLPQPIRDLVGKSLCFGVTLGSENVANGSDVFLVSQVCSGDKILQIE
;
A
#
# COMPACT_ATOMS: atom_id res chain seq x y z
N MET A 1 5.48 5.16 -16.23
CA MET A 1 5.89 5.10 -14.80
C MET A 1 5.25 6.29 -14.10
N ALA A 2 4.45 6.07 -13.07
CA ALA A 2 3.73 7.16 -12.38
C ALA A 2 4.65 7.86 -11.37
N CYS A 3 4.42 9.16 -11.14
CA CYS A 3 5.11 9.92 -10.10
C CYS A 3 4.07 10.62 -9.23
N CYS A 4 4.15 10.47 -7.92
CA CYS A 4 3.23 11.08 -6.96
C CYS A 4 4.03 11.85 -5.90
N LEU A 5 3.88 13.17 -5.91
CA LEU A 5 4.49 14.08 -4.94
C LEU A 5 3.46 14.43 -3.86
N TRP A 6 3.92 14.55 -2.62
CA TRP A 6 3.09 14.81 -1.45
C TRP A 6 3.52 16.09 -0.72
N GLY A 7 2.57 16.72 -0.03
CA GLY A 7 2.80 17.90 0.81
C GLY A 7 3.42 19.06 0.04
N LYS A 8 4.39 19.74 0.67
CA LYS A 8 5.08 20.92 0.14
C LYS A 8 5.65 20.74 -1.28
N TYR A 9 6.02 19.52 -1.65
CA TYR A 9 6.57 19.22 -2.97
C TYR A 9 5.52 19.28 -4.09
N ALA A 10 4.27 18.91 -3.79
CA ALA A 10 3.17 19.05 -4.72
C ALA A 10 2.82 20.54 -4.92
N GLU A 11 2.81 21.31 -3.83
CA GLU A 11 2.59 22.76 -3.85
C GLU A 11 3.67 23.48 -4.67
N GLN A 12 4.95 23.11 -4.49
CA GLN A 12 6.05 23.67 -5.29
C GLN A 12 5.93 23.38 -6.79
N LEU A 13 5.46 22.18 -7.16
CA LEU A 13 5.20 21.84 -8.56
C LEU A 13 4.06 22.70 -9.13
N GLU A 14 2.97 22.84 -8.39
CA GLU A 14 1.83 23.66 -8.81
C GLU A 14 2.21 25.14 -8.98
N GLU A 15 2.97 25.69 -8.04
CA GLU A 15 3.48 27.06 -8.12
C GLU A 15 4.42 27.26 -9.32
N HIS A 16 5.28 26.28 -9.61
CA HIS A 16 6.16 26.31 -10.79
C HIS A 16 5.37 26.26 -12.10
N LEU A 17 4.35 25.39 -12.17
CA LEU A 17 3.47 25.29 -13.33
C LEU A 17 2.65 26.57 -13.58
N GLN A 18 2.28 27.30 -12.52
CA GLN A 18 1.58 28.58 -12.66
C GLN A 18 2.51 29.72 -13.12
N LYS A 19 3.80 29.66 -12.80
CA LYS A 19 4.80 30.68 -13.17
C LYS A 19 5.41 30.43 -14.56
N SER A 20 5.43 29.19 -15.01
CA SER A 20 5.98 28.80 -16.31
C SER A 20 4.91 28.82 -17.40
N ASN A 21 5.23 29.42 -18.55
CA ASN A 21 4.42 29.30 -19.77
C ASN A 21 4.80 28.07 -20.63
N ASP A 22 5.77 27.27 -20.17
CA ASP A 22 6.26 26.09 -20.88
C ASP A 22 5.37 24.88 -20.57
N SER A 23 4.88 24.20 -21.61
CA SER A 23 4.05 23.00 -21.46
C SER A 23 4.86 21.79 -20.98
N ASN A 24 6.19 21.83 -21.10
CA ASN A 24 7.07 20.72 -20.76
C ASN A 24 7.98 21.09 -19.58
N VAL A 25 7.64 20.56 -18.39
CA VAL A 25 8.47 20.72 -17.19
C VAL A 25 9.36 19.50 -17.00
N VAL A 26 10.66 19.73 -16.82
CA VAL A 26 11.59 18.68 -16.42
C VAL A 26 11.72 18.69 -14.89
N CYS A 27 11.41 17.56 -14.26
CA CYS A 27 11.53 17.40 -12.81
C CYS A 27 12.72 16.50 -12.46
N LEU A 28 13.65 17.02 -11.67
CA LEU A 28 14.75 16.26 -11.10
C LEU A 28 14.46 15.94 -9.64
N ILE A 29 14.34 14.65 -9.32
CA ILE A 29 14.05 14.16 -7.97
C ILE A 29 15.27 13.38 -7.46
N ARG A 30 15.82 13.79 -6.32
CA ARG A 30 16.86 13.05 -5.59
C ARG A 30 16.27 12.46 -4.31
N PHE A 31 16.81 11.30 -3.90
CA PHE A 31 16.34 10.53 -2.74
C PHE A 31 14.84 10.20 -2.84
N ALA A 32 14.41 9.77 -4.02
CA ALA A 32 13.03 9.34 -4.24
C ALA A 32 12.79 7.96 -3.62
N LYS A 33 11.58 7.75 -3.12
CA LYS A 33 11.09 6.43 -2.74
C LYS A 33 10.45 5.77 -3.95
N ILE A 34 10.97 4.61 -4.34
CA ILE A 34 10.34 3.73 -5.32
C ILE A 34 9.31 2.90 -4.58
N GLY A 35 8.07 2.89 -5.07
CA GLY A 35 6.98 2.13 -4.49
C GLY A 35 6.11 1.49 -5.56
N PHE A 36 5.17 0.68 -5.12
CA PHE A 36 4.22 0.01 -6.00
C PHE A 36 2.80 0.48 -5.66
N TYR A 37 2.04 0.86 -6.68
CA TYR A 37 0.63 1.21 -6.52
C TYR A 37 -0.19 0.53 -7.61
N LYS A 38 -1.14 -0.32 -7.17
CA LYS A 38 -2.01 -1.12 -8.06
C LYS A 38 -1.23 -1.98 -9.07
N GLY A 39 -0.04 -2.45 -8.71
CA GLY A 39 0.81 -3.27 -9.57
C GLY A 39 1.73 -2.49 -10.51
N ASP A 40 1.64 -1.16 -10.52
CA ASP A 40 2.51 -0.31 -11.32
C ASP A 40 3.60 0.32 -10.45
N VAL A 41 4.83 0.33 -10.98
CA VAL A 41 5.96 1.02 -10.36
C VAL A 41 5.66 2.51 -10.37
N GLN A 42 5.75 3.12 -9.18
CA GLN A 42 5.62 4.55 -8.99
C GLN A 42 6.83 5.13 -8.26
N VAL A 43 7.14 6.38 -8.58
CA VAL A 43 8.12 7.20 -7.88
C VAL A 43 7.36 8.13 -6.94
N THR A 44 7.82 8.24 -5.70
CA THR A 44 7.25 9.16 -4.69
C THR A 44 8.35 9.90 -3.95
N ASN A 45 8.05 11.07 -3.39
CA ASN A 45 8.99 11.68 -2.44
C ASN A 45 9.07 10.84 -1.15
N ALA A 46 10.28 10.69 -0.62
CA ALA A 46 10.58 10.04 0.65
C ALA A 46 10.39 11.03 1.79
N PHE A 47 9.13 11.25 2.21
CA PHE A 47 8.77 12.25 3.22
C PHE A 47 9.43 13.60 2.90
N ASP A 48 10.15 14.19 3.87
CA ASP A 48 10.88 15.45 3.75
C ASP A 48 12.35 15.30 3.32
N ALA A 49 12.81 14.09 3.03
CA ALA A 49 14.20 13.83 2.67
C ALA A 49 14.48 14.02 1.16
N SER A 50 13.45 14.01 0.31
CA SER A 50 13.64 14.20 -1.12
C SER A 50 14.01 15.65 -1.47
N LEU A 51 14.87 15.79 -2.49
CA LEU A 51 15.18 17.09 -3.09
C LEU A 51 14.59 17.13 -4.49
N ILE A 52 13.81 18.17 -4.78
CA ILE A 52 13.13 18.34 -6.06
C ILE A 52 13.56 19.66 -6.67
N GLN A 53 13.93 19.62 -7.95
CA GLN A 53 14.26 20.80 -8.75
C GLN A 53 13.48 20.74 -10.06
N PHE A 54 12.84 21.84 -10.41
CA PHE A 54 12.12 22.00 -11.66
C PHE A 54 12.99 22.79 -12.65
N ASP A 55 13.08 22.28 -13.87
CA ASP A 55 13.87 22.83 -14.97
C ASP A 55 15.30 23.24 -14.58
N PRO A 56 16.09 22.37 -13.93
CA PRO A 56 17.45 22.73 -13.61
C PRO A 56 18.29 22.82 -14.89
N GLU A 57 19.27 23.71 -14.90
CA GLU A 57 20.18 23.95 -16.04
C GLU A 57 21.37 22.96 -16.04
N PHE A 58 21.09 21.66 -16.12
CA PHE A 58 22.11 20.63 -16.31
C PHE A 58 22.16 20.18 -17.78
N PRO A 59 23.32 19.76 -18.30
CA PRO A 59 23.43 19.24 -19.67
C PRO A 59 22.42 18.13 -19.98
N GLU A 60 22.17 17.24 -19.04
CA GLU A 60 21.26 16.10 -19.16
C GLU A 60 19.79 16.52 -19.23
N THR A 61 19.39 17.53 -18.45
CA THR A 61 18.01 18.02 -18.43
C THR A 61 17.69 18.88 -19.66
N LEU A 62 18.65 19.67 -20.13
CA LEU A 62 18.53 20.40 -21.40
C LEU A 62 18.43 19.43 -22.59
N ALA A 63 19.26 18.37 -22.60
CA ALA A 63 19.19 17.33 -23.63
C ALA A 63 17.85 16.58 -23.61
N LEU A 64 17.29 16.29 -22.42
CA LEU A 64 15.98 15.66 -22.28
C LEU A 64 14.87 16.57 -22.83
N LYS A 65 14.90 17.86 -22.50
CA LYS A 65 13.89 18.84 -22.94
C LYS A 65 13.85 18.96 -24.47
N LEU A 66 15.01 18.98 -25.12
CA LEU A 66 15.14 18.98 -26.60
C LEU A 66 14.64 17.69 -27.26
N ARG A 67 14.72 16.54 -26.58
CA ARG A 67 14.22 15.26 -27.11
C ARG A 67 12.71 15.14 -27.05
N VAL A 68 12.08 15.73 -26.03
CA VAL A 68 10.63 15.66 -25.81
C VAL A 68 9.87 16.63 -26.73
N SER A 69 10.47 17.76 -27.12
CA SER A 69 9.82 18.77 -27.96
C SER A 69 9.62 18.39 -29.43
N ASN A 70 10.18 17.27 -29.90
CA ASN A 70 10.16 16.89 -31.32
C ASN A 70 9.09 15.85 -31.72
N ASP A 71 8.25 15.41 -30.79
CA ASP A 71 7.37 14.26 -31.02
C ASP A 71 5.94 14.56 -30.54
N GLU A 72 5.16 15.28 -31.36
CA GLU A 72 3.73 15.55 -31.14
C GLU A 72 2.86 14.28 -31.04
N TYR A 73 3.44 13.09 -31.24
CA TYR A 73 2.73 11.80 -31.25
C TYR A 73 3.28 10.73 -30.28
N ALA A 74 4.27 11.02 -29.43
CA ALA A 74 4.94 9.96 -28.64
C ALA A 74 4.37 9.68 -27.23
N LEU A 75 3.24 10.27 -26.84
CA LEU A 75 2.63 10.02 -25.52
C LEU A 75 1.34 9.21 -25.58
N ALA A 76 1.31 8.14 -26.38
CA ALA A 76 0.48 7.00 -26.04
C ALA A 76 1.24 6.14 -25.02
N LEU A 77 1.26 6.59 -23.75
CA LEU A 77 1.54 5.68 -22.64
C LEU A 77 0.44 4.62 -22.72
N THR A 78 0.79 3.43 -23.21
CA THR A 78 -0.13 2.32 -23.34
C THR A 78 -0.61 1.93 -21.96
N ASP A 79 -1.80 2.43 -21.62
CA ASP A 79 -2.60 1.94 -20.52
C ASP A 79 -2.96 0.50 -20.89
N THR A 80 -2.06 -0.43 -20.55
CA THR A 80 -2.33 -1.85 -20.70
C THR A 80 -3.41 -2.18 -19.69
N LYS A 81 -4.64 -1.99 -20.14
CA LYS A 81 -5.86 -2.45 -19.50
C LYS A 81 -5.67 -3.94 -19.28
N ARG A 82 -5.11 -4.33 -18.12
CA ARG A 82 -4.99 -5.71 -17.69
C ARG A 82 -6.42 -6.23 -17.58
N GLU A 83 -6.84 -6.98 -18.60
CA GLU A 83 -8.06 -7.74 -18.55
C GLU A 83 -8.04 -8.54 -17.25
N LYS A 84 -9.07 -8.34 -16.42
CA LYS A 84 -9.31 -9.14 -15.23
C LYS A 84 -9.52 -10.57 -15.70
N ARG A 85 -8.44 -11.36 -15.78
CA ARG A 85 -8.56 -12.81 -15.82
C ARG A 85 -9.30 -13.18 -14.54
N LEU A 86 -10.54 -13.65 -14.69
CA LEU A 86 -11.23 -14.34 -13.62
C LEU A 86 -10.27 -15.40 -13.09
N ARG A 87 -9.82 -15.24 -11.84
CA ARG A 87 -9.18 -16.33 -11.12
C ARG A 87 -10.22 -17.44 -11.11
N LYS A 88 -9.92 -18.55 -11.80
CA LYS A 88 -10.66 -19.79 -11.61
C LYS A 88 -10.50 -20.13 -10.13
N ASP A 89 -11.62 -20.07 -9.44
CA ASP A 89 -11.78 -20.58 -8.09
C ASP A 89 -11.62 -22.10 -8.15
N HIS A 90 -10.36 -22.56 -8.12
CA HIS A 90 -10.09 -23.88 -7.58
C HIS A 90 -9.95 -23.66 -6.08
N THR A 91 -11.01 -23.94 -5.35
CA THR A 91 -11.03 -24.04 -3.90
C THR A 91 -10.11 -25.19 -3.47
N VAL A 92 -8.80 -24.94 -3.48
CA VAL A 92 -7.82 -25.84 -2.89
C VAL A 92 -8.06 -25.78 -1.39
N HIS A 93 -8.61 -26.87 -0.86
CA HIS A 93 -8.83 -27.03 0.57
C HIS A 93 -7.52 -26.75 1.32
N TRP A 94 -7.55 -25.87 2.32
CA TRP A 94 -6.37 -25.39 3.07
C TRP A 94 -5.43 -26.52 3.48
N ASN A 95 -5.95 -27.67 3.92
CA ASN A 95 -5.11 -28.80 4.36
C ASN A 95 -4.23 -29.40 3.25
N ASN A 96 -4.55 -29.11 2.00
CA ASN A 96 -3.82 -29.60 0.83
C ASN A 96 -2.84 -28.56 0.28
N VAL A 97 -2.81 -27.35 0.86
CA VAL A 97 -1.86 -26.30 0.50
C VAL A 97 -0.51 -26.60 1.16
N GLU A 98 0.53 -26.68 0.34
CA GLU A 98 1.90 -26.99 0.74
C GLU A 98 2.47 -25.93 1.69
N ILE A 99 3.22 -26.38 2.70
CA ILE A 99 4.01 -25.52 3.57
C ILE A 99 5.38 -25.36 2.92
N LYS A 100 5.79 -24.11 2.69
CA LYS A 100 7.09 -23.72 2.15
C LYS A 100 7.83 -22.86 3.16
N SER A 101 9.14 -22.85 3.06
CA SER A 101 10.00 -21.90 3.77
C SER A 101 9.96 -20.53 3.11
N ILE A 102 10.37 -19.50 3.84
CA ILE A 102 10.47 -18.14 3.33
C ILE A 102 11.46 -18.08 2.15
N SER A 103 12.60 -18.76 2.24
CA SER A 103 13.56 -18.82 1.13
C SER A 103 12.98 -19.41 -0.16
N GLU A 104 12.11 -20.42 -0.06
CA GLU A 104 11.46 -21.04 -1.22
C GLU A 104 10.46 -20.08 -1.89
N ILE A 105 9.64 -19.38 -1.10
CA ILE A 105 8.66 -18.44 -1.66
C ILE A 105 9.31 -17.20 -2.28
N MET A 106 10.48 -16.80 -1.79
CA MET A 106 11.28 -15.71 -2.35
C MET A 106 11.88 -16.07 -3.73
N MET A 107 12.07 -17.36 -3.99
CA MET A 107 12.63 -17.88 -5.25
C MET A 107 11.56 -18.56 -6.12
N ALA A 108 10.27 -18.36 -5.80
CA ALA A 108 9.18 -19.04 -6.47
C ALA A 108 9.10 -18.63 -7.95
N PRO A 109 9.11 -19.60 -8.89
CA PRO A 109 9.11 -19.30 -10.33
C PRO A 109 7.71 -19.04 -10.90
N VAL A 110 6.66 -19.32 -10.13
CA VAL A 110 5.26 -19.28 -10.58
C VAL A 110 4.35 -18.68 -9.52
N GLU A 111 3.24 -18.09 -9.96
CA GLU A 111 2.18 -17.63 -9.07
C GLU A 111 1.43 -18.81 -8.47
N GLU A 112 1.34 -18.87 -7.15
CA GLU A 112 0.68 -19.96 -6.42
C GLU A 112 0.28 -19.51 -5.00
N GLY A 113 -0.60 -20.28 -4.37
CA GLY A 113 -0.89 -20.15 -2.94
C GLY A 113 -0.09 -21.18 -2.17
N CYS A 114 0.55 -20.78 -1.08
CA CYS A 114 1.27 -21.69 -0.18
C CYS A 114 1.06 -21.26 1.28
N LYS A 115 1.57 -22.07 2.21
CA LYS A 115 1.65 -21.72 3.63
C LYS A 115 3.08 -21.48 4.04
N ILE A 116 3.26 -20.60 5.01
CA ILE A 116 4.53 -20.44 5.72
C ILE A 116 4.26 -20.52 7.23
N ILE A 117 5.21 -21.05 7.99
CA ILE A 117 5.19 -21.00 9.45
C ILE A 117 6.33 -20.09 9.86
N CYS A 118 6.00 -18.97 10.50
CA CYS A 118 7.00 -17.96 10.81
C CYS A 118 6.70 -17.24 12.12
N LEU A 119 7.76 -16.70 12.72
CA LEU A 119 7.74 -15.84 13.89
C LEU A 119 7.54 -14.39 13.45
N ILE A 120 6.60 -13.68 14.07
CA ILE A 120 6.47 -12.23 13.91
C ILE A 120 7.60 -11.54 14.70
N GLU A 121 8.58 -10.95 14.01
CA GLU A 121 9.70 -10.26 14.65
C GLU A 121 9.34 -8.85 15.11
N CYS A 122 8.68 -8.10 14.24
CA CYS A 122 8.19 -6.76 14.56
C CYS A 122 7.07 -6.33 13.61
N MET A 123 6.34 -5.32 14.05
CA MET A 123 5.37 -4.62 13.23
C MET A 123 6.09 -3.55 12.41
N ASP A 124 5.76 -3.44 11.13
CA ASP A 124 6.25 -2.36 10.29
C ASP A 124 5.36 -1.13 10.47
N THR A 125 5.96 -0.08 10.99
CA THR A 125 5.34 1.20 11.32
C THR A 125 5.59 2.27 10.25
N ASP A 126 6.22 1.93 9.11
CA ASP A 126 6.33 2.84 7.97
C ASP A 126 4.95 3.15 7.34
N TRP A 127 3.93 2.36 7.70
CA TRP A 127 2.56 2.50 7.24
C TRP A 127 1.60 2.53 8.42
N SER A 128 0.51 3.30 8.28
CA SER A 128 -0.61 3.24 9.22
C SER A 128 -1.16 1.82 9.35
N TRP A 129 -1.43 1.40 10.59
CA TRP A 129 -1.96 0.07 10.93
C TRP A 129 -3.42 -0.12 10.47
N PHE A 130 -4.10 0.95 10.05
CA PHE A 130 -5.45 0.93 9.50
C PHE A 130 -5.65 1.96 8.37
N TYR A 131 -6.78 1.83 7.67
CA TYR A 131 -7.29 2.78 6.69
C TYR A 131 -8.81 2.86 6.81
N PHE A 132 -9.44 3.95 6.35
CA PHE A 132 -10.90 3.99 6.31
C PHE A 132 -11.43 3.22 5.10
N GLY A 133 -12.34 2.28 5.32
CA GLY A 133 -13.03 1.52 4.27
C GLY A 133 -14.50 1.89 4.20
N HIS A 134 -15.03 1.97 2.98
CA HIS A 134 -16.47 2.15 2.75
C HIS A 134 -17.24 0.91 3.19
N ASN A 135 -18.25 1.08 4.04
CA ASN A 135 -18.95 -0.05 4.66
C ASN A 135 -19.67 -0.95 3.66
N SER A 136 -20.22 -0.39 2.57
CA SER A 136 -20.98 -1.13 1.58
C SER A 136 -20.10 -1.92 0.60
N CYS A 137 -19.00 -1.33 0.11
CA CYS A 137 -18.17 -1.96 -0.92
C CYS A 137 -16.77 -2.42 -0.43
N LYS A 138 -16.49 -2.25 0.88
CA LYS A 138 -15.24 -2.60 1.59
C LYS A 138 -13.94 -2.01 1.03
N SER A 139 -14.06 -1.12 0.05
CA SER A 139 -12.93 -0.49 -0.62
C SER A 139 -12.44 0.72 0.16
N LYS A 140 -11.19 1.13 -0.08
CA LYS A 140 -10.58 2.28 0.57
C LYS A 140 -11.41 3.55 0.33
N ALA A 141 -11.54 4.35 1.38
CA ALA A 141 -12.18 5.64 1.39
C ALA A 141 -11.15 6.70 1.83
N LEU A 142 -11.02 7.77 1.07
CA LEU A 142 -10.05 8.84 1.30
C LEU A 142 -10.73 10.04 1.96
N ILE A 143 -10.13 10.61 3.01
CA ILE A 143 -10.67 11.81 3.66
C ILE A 143 -10.64 12.97 2.66
N LEU A 144 -11.77 13.66 2.49
CA LEU A 144 -11.84 14.92 1.77
C LEU A 144 -11.57 16.05 2.77
N LYS A 145 -10.37 16.62 2.73
CA LYS A 145 -10.05 17.83 3.51
C LYS A 145 -10.80 19.02 2.89
N SER A 146 -11.47 19.81 3.74
CA SER A 146 -12.09 21.08 3.35
C SER A 146 -11.05 22.00 2.69
N LYS A 147 -11.39 22.63 1.57
CA LYS A 147 -10.50 23.56 0.83
C LYS A 147 -10.26 24.89 1.56
N GLU A 148 -11.08 25.19 2.54
CA GLU A 148 -10.93 26.36 3.39
C GLU A 148 -10.33 25.85 4.70
N GLY A 149 -9.22 26.45 5.15
CA GLY A 149 -8.54 26.14 6.43
C GLY A 149 -9.38 26.41 7.69
N GLY A 150 -10.71 26.32 7.59
CA GLY A 150 -11.62 26.20 8.70
C GLY A 150 -11.51 24.81 9.29
N ILE A 151 -11.16 24.78 10.56
CA ILE A 151 -11.38 23.67 11.48
C ILE A 151 -12.80 23.15 11.19
N LEU A 152 -12.92 21.97 10.56
CA LEU A 152 -14.12 21.15 10.74
C LEU A 152 -14.31 21.11 12.25
N PHE A 153 -15.42 21.64 12.75
CA PHE A 153 -15.72 21.59 14.19
C PHE A 153 -15.34 20.19 14.65
N SER A 154 -14.52 20.10 15.70
CA SER A 154 -13.75 18.91 16.11
C SER A 154 -14.58 17.64 16.39
N ASN A 155 -15.88 17.66 16.10
CA ASN A 155 -16.88 16.63 16.33
C ASN A 155 -17.67 16.22 15.07
N GLU A 156 -17.46 16.81 13.89
CA GLU A 156 -18.18 16.39 12.67
C GLU A 156 -17.39 15.36 11.86
N LYS A 157 -18.03 14.22 11.58
CA LYS A 157 -17.47 13.15 10.75
C LYS A 157 -17.15 13.71 9.35
N PRO A 158 -15.90 13.64 8.87
CA PRO A 158 -15.53 14.18 7.57
C PRO A 158 -16.21 13.42 6.42
N LEU A 159 -16.26 14.05 5.26
CA LEU A 159 -16.67 13.39 4.02
C LEU A 159 -15.52 12.54 3.49
N PHE A 160 -15.86 11.39 2.91
CA PHE A 160 -14.87 10.50 2.32
C PHE A 160 -15.15 10.25 0.84
N TRP A 161 -14.10 10.09 0.03
CA TRP A 161 -14.20 9.63 -1.34
C TRP A 161 -13.93 8.12 -1.43
N CYS A 162 -14.93 7.35 -1.86
CA CYS A 162 -14.76 5.91 -2.08
C CYS A 162 -14.08 5.63 -3.43
N THR A 163 -12.95 4.93 -3.42
CA THR A 163 -12.17 4.68 -4.64
C THR A 163 -12.81 3.71 -5.63
N SER A 164 -13.80 2.93 -5.19
CA SER A 164 -14.47 1.92 -6.04
C SER A 164 -15.87 2.34 -6.45
N CYS A 165 -16.62 3.02 -5.58
CA CYS A 165 -17.93 3.57 -5.92
C CYS A 165 -17.82 4.89 -6.70
N HIS A 166 -16.65 5.52 -6.70
CA HIS A 166 -16.44 6.86 -7.27
C HIS A 166 -17.48 7.86 -6.75
N ALA A 167 -17.73 7.82 -5.45
CA ALA A 167 -18.76 8.60 -4.79
C ALA A 167 -18.28 9.10 -3.43
N THR A 168 -18.80 10.26 -3.04
CA THR A 168 -18.65 10.79 -1.68
C THR A 168 -19.54 10.00 -0.73
N VAL A 169 -18.97 9.50 0.36
CA VAL A 169 -19.61 8.63 1.34
C VAL A 169 -19.29 9.11 2.76
N THR A 170 -20.23 8.87 3.67
CA THR A 170 -20.06 9.09 5.12
C THR A 170 -20.02 7.77 5.90
N SER A 171 -20.54 6.68 5.31
CA SER A 171 -20.56 5.35 5.92
C SER A 171 -19.22 4.64 5.76
N VAL A 172 -18.23 5.07 6.54
CA VAL A 172 -16.92 4.43 6.62
C VAL A 172 -16.65 3.92 8.03
N ALA A 173 -15.81 2.90 8.12
CA ALA A 173 -15.24 2.36 9.36
C ALA A 173 -13.73 2.14 9.17
N PRO A 174 -12.93 2.22 10.24
CA PRO A 174 -11.53 1.81 10.18
C PRO A 174 -11.44 0.32 9.80
N LYS A 175 -10.46 0.05 8.94
CA LYS A 175 -10.14 -1.25 8.39
C LYS A 175 -8.67 -1.48 8.54
N TYR A 176 -8.37 -2.61 9.11
CA TYR A 176 -7.04 -3.06 9.39
C TYR A 176 -6.15 -3.07 8.10
N LYS A 177 -4.93 -2.47 8.15
CA LYS A 177 -3.77 -2.69 7.22
C LYS A 177 -2.44 -2.89 7.98
N LEU A 178 -2.08 -4.13 8.33
CA LEU A 178 -0.89 -4.48 9.11
C LEU A 178 0.20 -4.91 8.13
N HIS A 179 1.38 -4.36 8.32
CA HIS A 179 2.61 -4.87 7.73
C HIS A 179 3.48 -5.41 8.87
N MET A 180 4.07 -6.58 8.68
CA MET A 180 4.87 -7.25 9.69
C MET A 180 6.10 -7.85 9.07
N PHE A 181 7.22 -7.76 9.77
CA PHE A 181 8.43 -8.50 9.44
C PHE A 181 8.36 -9.86 10.13
N VAL A 182 8.54 -10.91 9.35
CA VAL A 182 8.48 -12.29 9.82
C VAL A 182 9.74 -13.03 9.45
N LYS A 183 10.08 -14.03 10.25
CA LYS A 183 11.19 -14.93 9.97
C LYS A 183 10.85 -16.39 10.19
N ASP A 184 11.52 -17.25 9.46
CA ASP A 184 11.67 -18.66 9.78
C ASP A 184 13.16 -18.97 9.98
N ASP A 185 13.53 -20.24 9.91
CA ASP A 185 14.93 -20.68 10.00
C ASP A 185 15.73 -20.47 8.70
N THR A 186 15.06 -20.13 7.59
CA THR A 186 15.68 -19.97 6.27
C THR A 186 15.92 -18.52 5.88
N SER A 187 14.99 -17.61 6.19
CA SER A 187 15.04 -16.21 5.75
C SER A 187 14.05 -15.32 6.50
N THR A 188 13.98 -14.05 6.10
CA THR A 188 13.03 -13.05 6.57
C THR A 188 12.24 -12.49 5.39
N CYS A 189 10.96 -12.15 5.60
CA CYS A 189 10.18 -11.41 4.61
C CYS A 189 9.16 -10.50 5.28
N LYS A 190 8.40 -9.76 4.47
CA LYS A 190 7.33 -8.88 4.93
C LYS A 190 5.97 -9.47 4.58
N LEU A 191 5.07 -9.53 5.55
CA LEU A 191 3.67 -9.88 5.30
C LEU A 191 2.80 -8.64 5.34
N MET A 192 1.91 -8.51 4.35
CA MET A 192 0.79 -7.58 4.38
C MET A 192 -0.48 -8.36 4.67
N MET A 193 -1.15 -8.00 5.75
CA MET A 193 -2.46 -8.54 6.07
C MET A 193 -3.53 -7.49 5.73
N LEU A 194 -4.80 -7.88 5.55
CA LEU A 194 -5.96 -6.98 5.43
C LEU A 194 -7.03 -7.34 6.48
N ASP A 195 -8.09 -6.54 6.58
CA ASP A 195 -9.15 -6.64 7.61
C ASP A 195 -9.80 -8.03 7.72
N SER A 196 -9.95 -8.74 6.58
CA SER A 196 -10.65 -10.02 6.49
C SER A 196 -10.08 -11.14 7.37
N VAL A 197 -8.82 -11.05 7.79
CA VAL A 197 -8.10 -12.14 8.49
C VAL A 197 -7.87 -11.82 9.98
N ARG A 198 -8.26 -10.63 10.45
CA ARG A 198 -7.67 -10.05 11.66
C ARG A 198 -8.40 -10.20 12.97
N LYS A 199 -9.73 -10.31 12.95
CA LYS A 199 -10.49 -10.57 14.18
C LYS A 199 -9.96 -11.82 14.92
N LEU A 200 -9.48 -12.81 14.17
CA LEU A 200 -9.00 -14.08 14.70
C LEU A 200 -7.67 -13.99 15.47
N ILE A 201 -6.79 -13.06 15.09
CA ILE A 201 -5.43 -12.98 15.67
C ILE A 201 -5.33 -11.83 16.67
N VAL A 202 -5.96 -10.69 16.34
CA VAL A 202 -5.97 -9.49 17.19
C VAL A 202 -7.07 -9.57 18.25
N GLY A 203 -8.14 -10.33 17.99
CA GLY A 203 -9.24 -10.55 18.95
C GLY A 203 -10.34 -9.49 18.94
N CYS A 204 -10.15 -8.37 18.24
CA CYS A 204 -11.07 -7.23 18.20
C CYS A 204 -11.10 -6.57 16.82
N GLU A 205 -12.17 -5.83 16.51
CA GLU A 205 -12.28 -5.05 15.27
C GLU A 205 -11.35 -3.82 15.30
N ALA A 206 -10.93 -3.32 14.13
CA ALA A 206 -10.15 -2.08 14.07
C ALA A 206 -10.91 -0.87 14.65
N GLU A 207 -12.24 -0.91 14.58
CA GLU A 207 -13.15 0.09 15.16
C GLU A 207 -13.17 0.10 16.68
N GLU A 208 -12.69 -0.97 17.33
CA GLU A 208 -12.51 -1.01 18.78
C GLU A 208 -11.16 -0.42 19.22
N LEU A 209 -10.18 -0.33 18.29
CA LEU A 209 -8.81 0.08 18.59
C LEU A 209 -8.44 1.48 18.14
N TRP A 210 -9.15 2.05 17.17
CA TRP A 210 -8.91 3.42 16.75
C TRP A 210 -9.37 4.40 17.85
N ASP A 211 -8.72 5.54 17.92
CA ASP A 211 -8.93 6.58 18.94
C ASP A 211 -10.14 7.49 18.66
N GLY A 212 -10.88 7.23 17.59
CA GLY A 212 -11.98 8.07 17.13
C GLY A 212 -11.53 9.31 16.37
N SER A 213 -10.22 9.51 16.19
CA SER A 213 -9.66 10.64 15.45
C SER A 213 -9.64 10.37 13.94
N TYR A 214 -9.96 11.40 13.17
CA TYR A 214 -9.80 11.41 11.73
C TYR A 214 -8.50 12.12 11.29
N ASP A 215 -7.74 12.62 12.26
CA ASP A 215 -6.45 13.24 11.99
C ASP A 215 -5.40 12.19 11.61
N GLU A 216 -4.31 12.64 11.00
CA GLU A 216 -3.19 11.76 10.68
C GLU A 216 -2.54 11.28 11.98
N ILE A 217 -2.13 10.00 12.03
CA ILE A 217 -1.49 9.42 13.21
C ILE A 217 -0.22 10.21 13.53
N GLU A 218 -0.17 10.84 14.72
CA GLU A 218 0.94 11.69 15.15
C GLU A 218 2.26 10.89 15.30
N ASP A 219 2.18 9.67 15.85
CA ASP A 219 3.31 8.75 15.95
C ASP A 219 2.92 7.36 15.44
N PRO A 220 3.36 6.96 14.24
CA PRO A 220 3.04 5.64 13.68
C PRO A 220 3.68 4.48 14.44
N ALA A 221 4.66 4.75 15.32
CA ALA A 221 5.22 3.74 16.23
C ALA A 221 4.29 3.39 17.39
N TYR A 222 3.29 4.24 17.68
CA TYR A 222 2.31 4.00 18.74
C TYR A 222 1.20 3.04 18.27
N LEU A 223 1.48 1.75 18.41
CA LEU A 223 0.53 0.69 18.05
C LEU A 223 -0.37 0.31 19.24
N PRO A 224 -1.69 0.07 19.01
CA PRO A 224 -2.58 -0.51 20.00
C PRO A 224 -2.03 -1.81 20.60
N GLN A 225 -2.27 -2.02 21.91
CA GLN A 225 -1.73 -3.18 22.63
C GLN A 225 -2.04 -4.53 21.95
N PRO A 226 -3.26 -4.80 21.44
CA PRO A 226 -3.55 -6.07 20.76
C PRO A 226 -2.71 -6.34 19.50
N ILE A 227 -2.26 -5.28 18.82
CA ILE A 227 -1.34 -5.39 17.67
C ILE A 227 0.08 -5.65 18.16
N ARG A 228 0.52 -4.98 19.24
CA ARG A 228 1.83 -5.20 19.85
C ARG A 228 2.00 -6.63 20.35
N ASP A 229 0.94 -7.22 20.88
CA ASP A 229 0.89 -8.60 21.38
C ASP A 229 1.02 -9.66 20.28
N LEU A 230 1.07 -9.27 19.00
CA LEU A 230 1.39 -10.18 17.90
C LEU A 230 2.88 -10.49 17.83
N VAL A 231 3.73 -9.56 18.25
CA VAL A 231 5.19 -9.71 18.21
C VAL A 231 5.62 -10.88 19.08
N GLY A 232 6.49 -11.74 18.54
CA GLY A 232 6.95 -12.95 19.22
C GLY A 232 6.03 -14.16 19.08
N LYS A 233 4.86 -14.04 18.41
CA LYS A 233 4.01 -15.20 18.12
C LYS A 233 4.50 -15.92 16.85
N SER A 234 4.55 -17.24 16.94
CA SER A 234 4.75 -18.12 15.78
C SER A 234 3.40 -18.54 15.24
N LEU A 235 3.12 -18.23 13.97
CA LEU A 235 1.84 -18.46 13.32
C LEU A 235 2.02 -19.09 11.94
N CYS A 236 0.99 -19.80 11.47
CA CYS A 236 0.94 -20.31 10.11
C CYS A 236 0.12 -19.37 9.24
N PHE A 237 0.74 -18.80 8.20
CA PHE A 237 0.12 -17.86 7.28
C PHE A 237 -0.08 -18.50 5.91
N GLY A 238 -1.23 -18.23 5.32
CA GLY A 238 -1.53 -18.53 3.94
C GLY A 238 -1.13 -17.33 3.14
N VAL A 239 -0.23 -17.50 2.19
CA VAL A 239 0.27 -16.42 1.35
C VAL A 239 -0.06 -16.71 -0.10
N THR A 240 -0.36 -15.64 -0.83
CA THR A 240 -0.57 -15.70 -2.28
C THR A 240 0.63 -15.07 -2.98
N LEU A 241 1.36 -15.87 -3.76
CA LEU A 241 2.43 -15.41 -4.62
C LEU A 241 1.79 -14.87 -5.91
N GLY A 242 1.81 -13.56 -6.08
CA GLY A 242 1.32 -12.90 -7.29
C GLY A 242 2.47 -12.47 -8.21
N SER A 243 2.13 -11.89 -9.36
CA SER A 243 3.13 -11.31 -10.28
C SER A 243 4.09 -10.33 -9.61
N GLU A 244 3.66 -9.61 -8.56
CA GLU A 244 4.55 -8.72 -7.81
C GLU A 244 5.69 -9.47 -7.10
N ASN A 245 5.44 -10.69 -6.61
CA ASN A 245 6.45 -11.50 -5.96
C ASN A 245 7.33 -12.21 -7.00
N VAL A 246 6.69 -12.84 -7.98
CA VAL A 246 7.37 -13.73 -8.94
C VAL A 246 8.14 -12.96 -10.01
N ALA A 247 7.52 -11.95 -10.62
CA ALA A 247 8.15 -11.21 -11.73
C ALA A 247 8.99 -10.02 -11.26
N ASN A 248 8.56 -9.37 -10.17
CA ASN A 248 9.17 -8.13 -9.70
C ASN A 248 10.04 -8.30 -8.43
N GLY A 249 10.07 -9.51 -7.85
CA GLY A 249 10.91 -9.82 -6.69
C GLY A 249 10.50 -9.11 -5.39
N SER A 250 9.23 -8.73 -5.25
CA SER A 250 8.72 -8.14 -4.01
C SER A 250 8.85 -9.13 -2.84
N ASP A 251 9.45 -8.67 -1.75
CA ASP A 251 9.54 -9.39 -0.47
C ASP A 251 8.28 -9.22 0.40
N VAL A 252 7.25 -8.54 -0.13
CA VAL A 252 5.97 -8.31 0.54
C VAL A 252 4.92 -9.28 0.04
N PHE A 253 4.45 -10.16 0.92
CA PHE A 253 3.48 -11.20 0.60
C PHE A 253 2.10 -10.89 1.19
N LEU A 254 1.05 -11.01 0.37
CA LEU A 254 -0.32 -10.81 0.83
C LEU A 254 -0.82 -12.06 1.55
N VAL A 255 -1.25 -11.88 2.80
CA VAL A 255 -1.87 -12.92 3.61
C VAL A 255 -3.31 -13.15 3.17
N SER A 256 -3.64 -14.39 2.84
CA SER A 256 -5.00 -14.84 2.50
C SER A 256 -5.70 -15.54 3.66
N GLN A 257 -4.97 -16.27 4.52
CA GLN A 257 -5.53 -17.03 5.65
C GLN A 257 -4.51 -17.10 6.81
N VAL A 258 -4.98 -17.36 8.04
CA VAL A 258 -4.10 -17.59 9.20
C VAL A 258 -4.60 -18.75 10.05
N CYS A 259 -3.66 -19.55 10.55
CA CYS A 259 -3.91 -20.62 11.50
C CYS A 259 -3.06 -20.41 12.77
N SER A 260 -3.71 -20.48 13.93
CA SER A 260 -3.07 -20.50 15.24
C SER A 260 -3.45 -21.80 15.94
N GLY A 261 -2.49 -22.72 16.07
CA GLY A 261 -2.48 -23.86 17.00
C GLY A 261 -3.60 -24.90 16.93
N ASP A 262 -4.86 -24.51 16.96
CA ASP A 262 -6.00 -25.39 17.23
C ASP A 262 -7.21 -25.21 16.30
N LYS A 263 -7.21 -24.25 15.37
CA LYS A 263 -8.33 -24.06 14.42
C LYS A 263 -7.87 -23.64 13.03
N ILE A 264 -8.11 -24.52 12.05
CA ILE A 264 -8.10 -24.19 10.62
C ILE A 264 -9.39 -23.44 10.31
N LEU A 265 -9.29 -22.20 9.81
CA LEU A 265 -10.45 -21.44 9.35
C LEU A 265 -10.20 -20.94 7.93
N GLN A 266 -10.92 -21.55 6.98
CA GLN A 266 -10.99 -21.13 5.58
C GLN A 266 -11.99 -19.99 5.45
N ILE A 267 -11.74 -19.04 4.55
CA ILE A 267 -12.65 -17.95 4.23
C ILE A 267 -13.07 -18.08 2.76
N GLU A 268 -14.38 -18.06 2.52
CA GLU A 268 -15.06 -17.89 1.22
C GLU A 268 -14.90 -16.47 0.66
#